data_AF-A0A132C7G3-F1
#
_entry.id   AF-A0A132C7G3-F1
#
_cell.length_a   1.000
_cell.length_b   1.000
_cell.length_c   1.000
_cell.angle_alpha   90.00
_cell.angle_beta   90.00
_cell.angle_gamma   90.00
#
_symmetry.space_group_name_H-M   'P 1'
#
loop_
_entity.id
_entity.type
_entity.pdbx_description
1 polymer ?
#
loop_
_entity_poly.entity_id
_entity_poly.type
_entity_poly.pdbx_seq_one_letter_code
_entity_poly.pdbx_strand_id
1 'polypeptide(L)'
;MARSAKRVYQLTGRGAMPSPGAPSLRHETERLFWKQISTGITSERAAEAVGVSQAVGSRWFRYRGGMPLFMSNPISGRYLSFAEREEIALLSAKGLGVREMARRIGRSPSTVSRELTRNAATRGGRLEYRASVAQWKAERFAKRPKAAKLATNARLHHYVQERLEGKVHDAEGREIVGPRQAPFKGRNKPRRGDRKWVNGWSPEQIANRLKVDFPDDDSMRISHEAIYQALYIQGRGALKRELVGCLRTGRALRVPRARARAKAWAHVSEDVMISSRPAEVQDRAVPGHWEGDLLIGLNRSAIGT
;
A
#
# COMPACT_ATOMS: atom_id res chain seq x y z
N MET A 1 -2.20 -16.66 -37.96
CA MET A 1 -1.77 -15.82 -36.81
C MET A 1 -0.30 -15.34 -36.87
N ALA A 2 0.65 -16.11 -37.41
CA ALA A 2 2.08 -15.78 -37.41
C ALA A 2 2.50 -14.47 -38.16
N ARG A 3 1.85 -14.13 -39.29
CA ARG A 3 2.17 -12.91 -40.08
C ARG A 3 1.91 -11.60 -39.31
N SER A 4 0.88 -11.58 -38.47
CA SER A 4 0.53 -10.39 -37.68
C SER A 4 1.52 -10.17 -36.53
N ALA A 5 1.95 -11.25 -35.85
CA ALA A 5 2.96 -11.15 -34.79
C ALA A 5 4.32 -10.64 -35.30
N LYS A 6 4.79 -11.12 -36.46
CA LYS A 6 6.05 -10.66 -37.09
C LYS A 6 5.99 -9.18 -37.47
N ARG A 7 4.85 -8.72 -38.01
CA ARG A 7 4.62 -7.30 -38.36
C ARG A 7 4.56 -6.40 -37.11
N VAL A 8 3.90 -6.84 -36.04
CA VAL A 8 3.87 -6.11 -34.75
C VAL A 8 5.27 -6.00 -34.17
N TYR A 9 6.08 -7.05 -34.24
CA TYR A 9 7.47 -7.02 -33.78
C TYR A 9 8.32 -6.04 -34.59
N GLN A 10 8.23 -6.07 -35.92
CA GLN A 10 8.96 -5.14 -36.80
C GLN A 10 8.62 -3.67 -36.55
N LEU A 11 7.36 -3.36 -36.24
CA LEU A 11 6.89 -1.97 -36.03
C LEU A 11 7.11 -1.46 -34.60
N THR A 12 7.10 -2.34 -33.60
CA THR A 12 7.13 -1.93 -32.18
C THR A 12 8.42 -2.33 -31.45
N GLY A 13 9.26 -3.17 -32.08
CA GLY A 13 10.46 -3.76 -31.47
C GLY A 13 10.15 -4.75 -30.35
N ARG A 14 8.91 -5.22 -30.22
CA ARG A 14 8.48 -6.15 -29.16
C ARG A 14 7.37 -7.11 -29.60
N GLY A 15 7.26 -8.22 -28.89
CA GLY A 15 6.15 -9.17 -29.08
C GLY A 15 4.78 -8.56 -28.81
N ALA A 16 3.74 -9.20 -29.35
CA ALA A 16 2.36 -8.87 -29.03
C ALA A 16 2.13 -9.05 -27.51
N MET A 17 1.56 -8.04 -26.85
CA MET A 17 1.22 -8.13 -25.44
C MET A 17 -0.30 -8.26 -25.28
N PRO A 18 -0.77 -9.14 -24.38
CA PRO A 18 -2.16 -9.12 -23.95
C PRO A 18 -2.45 -7.76 -23.34
N SER A 19 -3.37 -7.00 -23.95
CA SER A 19 -4.02 -5.90 -23.25
C SER A 19 -5.01 -6.52 -22.26
N PRO A 20 -5.06 -6.08 -20.99
CA PRO A 20 -6.19 -6.41 -20.14
C PRO A 20 -7.46 -5.89 -20.83
N GLY A 21 -8.62 -6.47 -20.53
CA GLY A 21 -9.92 -5.99 -21.02
C GLY A 21 -10.17 -4.55 -20.59
N ALA A 22 -11.01 -4.32 -19.59
CA ALA A 22 -11.03 -3.04 -18.91
C ALA A 22 -9.70 -2.87 -18.15
N PRO A 23 -8.91 -1.80 -18.40
CA PRO A 23 -7.68 -1.55 -17.65
C PRO A 23 -8.00 -1.39 -16.16
N SER A 24 -7.11 -1.86 -15.28
CA SER A 24 -7.21 -1.54 -13.86
C SER A 24 -7.18 -0.02 -13.67
N LEU A 25 -7.72 0.45 -12.54
CA LEU A 25 -7.62 1.85 -12.13
C LEU A 25 -6.18 2.37 -12.25
N ARG A 26 -6.07 3.65 -12.63
CA ARG A 26 -4.80 4.32 -12.98
C ARG A 26 -3.88 4.36 -11.76
N HIS A 27 -2.58 4.18 -11.96
CA HIS A 27 -1.59 4.31 -10.87
C HIS A 27 -1.63 5.70 -10.21
N GLU A 28 -2.02 6.73 -10.97
CA GLU A 28 -2.18 8.09 -10.45
C GLU A 28 -3.32 8.20 -9.42
N THR A 29 -4.44 7.52 -9.66
CA THR A 29 -5.56 7.46 -8.72
C THR A 29 -5.15 6.70 -7.44
N GLU A 30 -4.47 5.56 -7.59
CA GLU A 30 -3.92 4.82 -6.43
C GLU A 30 -2.88 5.67 -5.67
N ARG A 31 -2.07 6.49 -6.36
CA ARG A 31 -1.12 7.43 -5.73
C ARG A 31 -1.83 8.48 -4.89
N LEU A 32 -2.84 9.14 -5.45
CA LEU A 32 -3.63 10.14 -4.73
C LEU A 32 -4.32 9.51 -3.52
N PHE A 33 -4.81 8.28 -3.64
CA PHE A 33 -5.38 7.53 -2.54
C PHE A 33 -4.36 7.37 -1.39
N TRP A 34 -3.13 6.93 -1.68
CA TRP A 34 -2.10 6.80 -0.66
C TRP A 34 -1.64 8.13 -0.07
N LYS A 35 -1.68 9.23 -0.84
CA LYS A 35 -1.46 10.59 -0.34
C LYS A 35 -2.54 10.98 0.66
N GLN A 36 -3.80 10.65 0.39
CA GLN A 36 -4.89 10.87 1.35
C GLN A 36 -4.72 10.00 2.60
N ILE A 37 -4.38 8.72 2.44
CA ILE A 37 -4.14 7.82 3.58
C ILE A 37 -3.04 8.36 4.52
N SER A 38 -2.00 9.01 3.99
CA SER A 38 -0.90 9.54 4.82
C SER A 38 -1.34 10.69 5.75
N THR A 39 -2.40 11.42 5.42
CA THR A 39 -3.00 12.46 6.27
C THR A 39 -3.76 11.88 7.47
N GLY A 40 -4.05 10.57 7.44
CA GLY A 40 -4.66 9.85 8.54
C GLY A 40 -6.14 9.51 8.34
N ILE A 41 -6.79 10.01 7.29
CA ILE A 41 -8.19 9.68 6.98
C ILE A 41 -8.36 8.19 6.65
N THR A 42 -9.57 7.65 6.78
CA THR A 42 -9.87 6.22 6.58
C THR A 42 -9.73 5.79 5.11
N SER A 43 -9.67 4.47 4.85
CA SER A 43 -9.62 3.94 3.48
C SER A 43 -10.85 4.26 2.66
N GLU A 44 -12.00 4.35 3.31
CA GLU A 44 -13.29 4.64 2.70
C GLU A 44 -13.31 6.10 2.24
N ARG A 45 -13.00 7.04 3.14
CA ARG A 45 -12.95 8.47 2.83
C ARG A 45 -11.84 8.81 1.84
N ALA A 46 -10.70 8.12 1.91
CA ALA A 46 -9.63 8.28 0.93
C ALA A 46 -10.04 7.81 -0.47
N ALA A 47 -10.91 6.80 -0.59
CA ALA A 47 -11.43 6.34 -1.87
C ALA A 47 -12.38 7.37 -2.47
N GLU A 48 -13.32 7.88 -1.66
CA GLU A 48 -14.25 8.94 -2.05
C GLU A 48 -13.52 10.18 -2.55
N ALA A 49 -12.49 10.62 -1.81
CA ALA A 49 -11.68 11.79 -2.16
C ALA A 49 -10.94 11.67 -3.51
N VAL A 50 -10.79 10.46 -4.05
CA VAL A 50 -10.15 10.22 -5.36
C VAL A 50 -11.13 9.69 -6.42
N GLY A 51 -12.44 9.71 -6.14
CA GLY A 51 -13.48 9.28 -7.08
C GLY A 51 -13.51 7.77 -7.29
N VAL A 52 -13.16 6.97 -6.28
CA VAL A 52 -13.15 5.51 -6.33
C VAL A 52 -14.10 4.94 -5.28
N SER A 53 -14.75 3.82 -5.58
CA SER A 53 -15.66 3.18 -4.60
C SER A 53 -14.91 2.76 -3.33
N GLN A 54 -15.59 2.90 -2.18
CA GLN A 54 -15.04 2.54 -0.87
C GLN A 54 -14.51 1.10 -0.84
N ALA A 55 -15.21 0.16 -1.48
CA ALA A 55 -14.81 -1.25 -1.57
C ALA A 55 -13.44 -1.42 -2.25
N VAL A 56 -13.15 -0.65 -3.29
CA VAL A 56 -11.86 -0.67 -3.98
C VAL A 56 -10.78 -0.04 -3.12
N GLY A 57 -11.03 1.09 -2.47
CA GLY A 57 -10.06 1.69 -1.53
C GLY A 57 -9.71 0.74 -0.37
N SER A 58 -10.72 0.10 0.21
CA SER A 58 -10.56 -0.98 1.20
C SER A 58 -9.69 -2.13 0.67
N ARG A 59 -9.90 -2.55 -0.58
CA ARG A 59 -9.11 -3.60 -1.24
C ARG A 59 -7.66 -3.18 -1.46
N TRP A 60 -7.43 -1.96 -1.97
CA TRP A 60 -6.09 -1.40 -2.14
C TRP A 60 -5.33 -1.35 -0.82
N PHE A 61 -5.97 -0.83 0.23
CA PHE A 61 -5.36 -0.73 1.55
C PHE A 61 -4.95 -2.12 2.08
N ARG A 62 -5.84 -3.11 2.01
CA ARG A 62 -5.57 -4.49 2.48
C ARG A 62 -4.51 -5.20 1.64
N TYR A 63 -4.59 -5.11 0.31
CA TYR A 63 -3.65 -5.74 -0.62
C TYR A 63 -2.21 -5.25 -0.39
N ARG A 64 -2.06 -3.95 -0.11
CA ARG A 64 -0.78 -3.32 0.19
C ARG A 64 -0.40 -3.37 1.68
N GLY A 65 -1.14 -4.09 2.53
CA GLY A 65 -0.80 -4.19 3.94
C GLY A 65 -0.89 -2.90 4.74
N GLY A 66 -1.61 -1.89 4.24
CA GLY A 66 -1.66 -0.54 4.82
C GLY A 66 -0.42 0.31 4.55
N MET A 67 0.39 -0.03 3.55
CA MET A 67 1.61 0.69 3.19
C MET A 67 1.69 1.08 1.72
N PRO A 68 2.12 2.32 1.40
CA PRO A 68 2.53 2.62 0.04
C PRO A 68 3.89 1.97 -0.26
N LEU A 69 4.04 1.27 -1.39
CA LEU A 69 5.35 0.72 -1.82
C LEU A 69 6.39 1.81 -2.10
N PHE A 70 5.89 2.98 -2.46
CA PHE A 70 6.60 4.22 -2.69
C PHE A 70 5.54 5.31 -2.58
N MET A 71 5.83 6.41 -1.88
CA MET A 71 5.11 7.64 -2.21
C MET A 71 5.62 8.00 -3.59
N SER A 72 4.89 7.62 -4.64
CA SER A 72 5.29 7.96 -5.99
C SER A 72 5.34 9.47 -6.02
N ASN A 73 6.53 10.03 -6.20
CA ASN A 73 6.61 11.37 -6.72
C ASN A 73 5.68 11.44 -7.94
N PRO A 74 5.00 12.58 -8.15
CA PRO A 74 4.20 12.75 -9.34
C PRO A 74 5.02 12.38 -10.57
N ILE A 75 4.35 11.91 -11.62
CA ILE A 75 5.02 11.58 -12.87
C ILE A 75 5.81 12.83 -13.27
N SER A 76 7.14 12.69 -13.34
CA SER A 76 8.00 13.80 -13.75
C SER A 76 7.52 14.31 -15.10
N GLY A 77 7.58 15.63 -15.30
CA GLY A 77 7.26 16.26 -16.58
C GLY A 77 8.05 15.70 -17.77
N ARG A 78 9.11 14.90 -17.54
CA ARG A 78 9.79 14.10 -18.55
C ARG A 78 8.89 13.09 -19.28
N TYR A 79 7.89 12.53 -18.61
CA TYR A 79 7.01 11.50 -19.17
C TYR A 79 5.66 12.11 -19.57
N LEU A 80 5.02 11.51 -20.58
CA LEU A 80 3.66 11.89 -20.97
C LEU A 80 2.69 11.58 -19.82
N SER A 81 1.86 12.56 -19.48
CA SER A 81 0.68 12.44 -18.65
C SER A 81 -0.43 11.69 -19.38
N PHE A 82 -1.48 11.33 -18.65
CA PHE A 82 -2.65 10.70 -19.26
C PHE A 82 -3.40 11.67 -20.19
N ALA A 83 -3.56 12.94 -19.80
CA ALA A 83 -4.20 13.96 -20.62
C ALA A 83 -3.47 14.16 -21.96
N GLU A 84 -2.13 14.19 -21.95
CA GLU A 84 -1.35 14.26 -23.20
C GLU A 84 -1.54 13.01 -24.07
N ARG A 85 -1.73 11.83 -23.48
CA ARG A 85 -2.05 10.61 -24.24
C ARG A 85 -3.45 10.65 -24.86
N GLU A 86 -4.42 11.25 -24.18
CA GLU A 86 -5.75 11.48 -24.74
C GLU A 86 -5.68 12.45 -25.92
N GLU A 87 -4.93 13.54 -25.79
CA GLU A 87 -4.72 14.50 -26.88
C GLU A 87 -4.03 13.85 -28.08
N ILE A 88 -2.98 13.03 -27.86
CA ILE A 88 -2.34 12.25 -28.93
C ILE A 88 -3.36 11.32 -29.61
N ALA A 89 -4.27 10.69 -28.85
CA ALA A 89 -5.29 9.81 -29.42
C ALA A 89 -6.28 10.59 -30.31
N LEU A 90 -6.74 11.76 -29.86
CA LEU A 90 -7.66 12.62 -30.63
C LEU A 90 -6.99 13.15 -31.90
N LEU A 91 -5.76 13.66 -31.80
CA LEU A 91 -5.04 14.20 -32.95
C LEU A 91 -4.66 13.11 -33.97
N SER A 92 -4.31 11.92 -33.48
CA SER A 92 -4.07 10.75 -34.34
C SER A 92 -5.33 10.31 -35.07
N ALA A 93 -6.49 10.30 -34.39
CA ALA A 93 -7.78 9.99 -35.01
C ALA A 93 -8.20 11.02 -36.08
N LYS A 94 -7.81 12.29 -35.91
CA LYS A 94 -7.97 13.35 -36.92
C LYS A 94 -6.97 13.25 -38.09
N GLY A 95 -6.06 12.28 -38.07
CA GLY A 95 -5.07 12.06 -39.14
C GLY A 95 -3.87 13.01 -39.12
N LEU A 96 -3.60 13.70 -38.00
CA LEU A 96 -2.46 14.63 -37.93
C LEU A 96 -1.12 13.88 -37.86
N GLY A 97 -0.11 14.44 -38.52
CA GLY A 97 1.26 13.90 -38.49
C GLY A 97 1.95 14.08 -37.13
N VAL A 98 2.97 13.24 -36.86
CA VAL A 98 3.71 13.21 -35.59
C VAL A 98 4.30 14.56 -35.17
N ARG A 99 4.85 15.33 -36.12
CA ARG A 99 5.44 16.65 -35.85
C ARG A 99 4.40 17.68 -35.42
N GLU A 100 3.22 17.62 -36.04
CA GLU A 100 2.10 18.51 -35.72
C GLU A 100 1.52 18.18 -34.35
N MET A 101 1.30 16.89 -34.07
CA MET A 101 0.87 16.42 -32.75
C MET A 101 1.82 16.92 -31.67
N ALA A 102 3.13 16.74 -31.88
CA ALA A 102 4.17 17.15 -30.96
C ALA A 102 4.16 18.67 -30.70
N ARG A 103 3.96 19.49 -31.73
CA ARG A 103 3.86 20.95 -31.58
C ARG A 103 2.67 21.35 -30.71
N ARG A 104 1.50 20.75 -30.93
CA ARG A 104 0.27 21.07 -30.18
C ARG A 104 0.37 20.72 -28.69
N ILE A 105 0.98 19.59 -28.37
CA ILE A 105 1.16 19.16 -26.97
C ILE A 105 2.42 19.75 -26.30
N GLY A 106 3.23 20.54 -27.03
CA GLY A 106 4.48 21.10 -26.51
C GLY A 106 5.57 20.06 -26.21
N ARG A 107 5.66 18.99 -27.02
CA ARG A 107 6.64 17.90 -26.83
C ARG A 107 7.53 17.69 -28.05
N SER A 108 8.60 16.90 -27.87
CA SER A 108 9.45 16.52 -29.00
C SER A 108 8.71 15.54 -29.93
N PRO A 109 8.88 15.64 -31.26
CA PRO A 109 8.35 14.65 -32.21
C PRO A 109 8.81 13.22 -31.90
N SER A 110 10.03 13.06 -31.38
CA SER A 110 10.55 11.75 -30.98
C SER A 110 9.75 11.12 -29.82
N THR A 111 9.23 11.93 -28.90
CA THR A 111 8.40 11.48 -27.77
C THR A 111 7.09 10.89 -28.29
N VAL A 112 6.41 11.61 -29.18
CA VAL A 112 5.14 11.18 -29.78
C VAL A 112 5.34 9.93 -30.64
N SER A 113 6.38 9.90 -31.48
CA SER A 113 6.72 8.72 -32.29
C SER A 113 6.95 7.48 -31.42
N ARG A 114 7.74 7.60 -30.36
CA ARG A 114 8.03 6.49 -29.43
C ARG A 114 6.77 6.02 -28.68
N GLU A 115 5.87 6.92 -28.33
CA GLU A 115 4.61 6.59 -27.67
C GLU A 115 3.69 5.80 -28.61
N LEU A 116 3.48 6.29 -29.84
CA LEU A 116 2.65 5.64 -30.85
C LEU A 116 3.19 4.25 -31.24
N THR A 117 4.50 4.07 -31.29
CA THR A 117 5.12 2.78 -31.62
C THR A 117 5.12 1.81 -30.43
N ARG A 118 5.59 2.25 -29.25
CA ARG A 118 5.79 1.34 -28.10
C ARG A 118 4.48 0.99 -27.40
N ASN A 119 3.55 1.94 -27.30
CA ASN A 119 2.38 1.84 -26.43
C ASN A 119 1.05 1.65 -27.17
N ALA A 120 1.03 1.61 -28.52
CA ALA A 120 -0.18 1.28 -29.27
C ALA A 120 -0.75 -0.11 -28.92
N ALA A 121 -2.07 -0.23 -28.99
CA ALA A 121 -2.78 -1.48 -28.80
C ALA A 121 -2.48 -2.44 -29.95
N THR A 122 -2.33 -3.72 -29.61
CA THR A 122 -1.96 -4.79 -30.56
C THR A 122 -3.01 -5.90 -30.61
N ARG A 123 -4.10 -5.76 -29.84
CA ARG A 123 -5.19 -6.73 -29.73
C ARG A 123 -6.09 -6.56 -30.96
N GLY A 124 -5.86 -7.35 -32.00
CA GLY A 124 -6.54 -7.22 -33.30
C GLY A 124 -5.59 -7.22 -34.51
N GLY A 125 -4.28 -7.30 -34.28
CA GLY A 125 -3.28 -7.40 -35.35
C GLY A 125 -3.04 -6.11 -36.16
N ARG A 126 -3.77 -5.03 -35.84
CA ARG A 126 -3.54 -3.65 -36.27
C ARG A 126 -2.98 -2.82 -35.11
N LEU A 127 -2.25 -1.75 -35.44
CA LEU A 127 -1.77 -0.76 -34.49
C LEU A 127 -2.85 0.31 -34.30
N GLU A 128 -3.72 0.10 -33.32
CA GLU A 128 -4.68 1.13 -32.90
C GLU A 128 -4.13 1.86 -31.69
N TYR A 129 -4.09 3.19 -31.72
CA TYR A 129 -3.68 3.96 -30.55
C TYR A 129 -4.89 4.28 -29.67
N ARG A 130 -4.86 3.78 -28.42
CA ARG A 130 -5.86 4.08 -27.38
C ARG A 130 -5.14 4.58 -26.14
N ALA A 131 -5.50 5.76 -25.65
CA ALA A 131 -4.84 6.41 -24.51
C ALA A 131 -4.82 5.54 -23.25
N SER A 132 -5.93 4.86 -22.94
CA SER A 132 -6.06 3.98 -21.77
C SER A 132 -5.14 2.76 -21.83
N VAL A 133 -5.02 2.12 -23.00
CA VAL A 133 -4.10 0.99 -23.22
C VAL A 133 -2.66 1.46 -23.17
N ALA A 134 -2.38 2.61 -23.77
CA ALA A 134 -1.05 3.19 -23.81
C ALA A 134 -0.54 3.55 -22.40
N GLN A 135 -1.41 4.15 -21.59
CA GLN A 135 -1.17 4.41 -20.17
C GLN A 135 -0.86 3.13 -19.39
N TRP A 136 -1.70 2.10 -19.53
CA TRP A 136 -1.49 0.82 -18.84
C TRP A 136 -0.15 0.17 -19.22
N LYS A 137 0.23 0.21 -20.50
CA LYS A 137 1.54 -0.30 -20.96
C LYS A 137 2.68 0.51 -20.37
N ALA A 138 2.59 1.83 -20.38
CA ALA A 138 3.59 2.71 -19.77
C ALA A 138 3.78 2.41 -18.28
N GLU A 139 2.68 2.28 -17.53
CA GLU A 139 2.69 1.91 -16.11
C GLU A 139 3.28 0.52 -15.87
N ARG A 140 2.96 -0.47 -16.72
CA ARG A 140 3.52 -1.82 -16.63
C ARG A 140 5.03 -1.83 -16.85
N PHE A 141 5.51 -1.14 -17.88
CA PHE A 141 6.94 -1.05 -18.17
C PHE A 141 7.73 -0.27 -17.11
N ALA A 142 7.07 0.70 -16.45
CA ALA A 142 7.68 1.46 -15.37
C ALA A 142 7.93 0.62 -14.10
N LYS A 143 7.21 -0.50 -13.89
CA LYS A 143 7.30 -1.28 -12.64
C LYS A 143 8.70 -1.80 -12.32
N ARG A 144 9.55 -2.06 -13.33
CA ARG A 144 10.94 -2.57 -13.21
C ARG A 144 11.18 -3.39 -11.93
N PRO A 145 10.44 -4.50 -11.74
CA PRO A 145 10.45 -5.22 -10.49
C PRO A 145 11.85 -5.75 -10.22
N LYS A 146 12.38 -5.47 -9.02
CA LYS A 146 13.60 -6.09 -8.50
C LYS A 146 13.20 -7.16 -7.51
N ALA A 147 13.93 -8.28 -7.50
CA ALA A 147 13.77 -9.29 -6.46
C ALA A 147 14.05 -8.65 -5.09
N ALA A 148 13.24 -8.98 -4.09
CA ALA A 148 13.44 -8.45 -2.74
C ALA A 148 14.72 -9.04 -2.14
N LYS A 149 15.49 -8.25 -1.40
CA LYS A 149 16.78 -8.70 -0.81
C LYS A 149 16.62 -9.92 0.09
N LEU A 150 15.51 -10.00 0.85
CA LEU A 150 15.17 -11.16 1.69
C LEU A 150 14.77 -12.40 0.87
N ALA A 151 14.32 -12.24 -0.37
CA ALA A 151 14.03 -13.39 -1.24
C ALA A 151 15.31 -13.93 -1.89
N THR A 152 16.33 -13.10 -2.09
CA THR A 152 17.58 -13.49 -2.74
C THR A 152 18.68 -13.93 -1.76
N ASN A 153 18.70 -13.38 -0.53
CA ASN A 153 19.71 -13.69 0.47
C ASN A 153 19.09 -14.54 1.60
N ALA A 154 19.33 -15.86 1.54
CA ALA A 154 18.81 -16.83 2.50
C ALA A 154 19.35 -16.63 3.93
N ARG A 155 20.61 -16.24 4.09
CA ARG A 155 21.23 -15.98 5.40
C ARG A 155 20.57 -14.79 6.09
N LEU A 156 20.40 -13.69 5.35
CA LEU A 156 19.70 -12.52 5.86
C LEU A 156 18.23 -12.82 6.17
N HIS A 157 17.56 -13.59 5.31
CA HIS A 157 16.19 -14.04 5.55
C HIS A 157 16.08 -14.81 6.87
N HIS A 158 16.93 -15.82 7.08
CA HIS A 158 16.93 -16.64 8.29
C HIS A 158 17.15 -15.78 9.54
N TYR A 159 18.16 -14.91 9.52
CA TYR A 159 18.45 -14.01 10.63
C TYR A 159 17.25 -13.12 10.98
N VAL A 160 16.63 -12.48 9.98
CA VAL A 160 15.47 -11.61 10.19
C VAL A 160 14.29 -12.40 10.73
N GLN A 161 14.04 -13.61 10.21
CA GLN A 161 12.95 -14.46 10.66
C GLN A 161 13.15 -14.90 12.11
N GLU A 162 14.34 -15.39 12.48
CA GLU A 162 14.66 -15.85 13.83
C GLU A 162 14.49 -14.74 14.87
N ARG A 163 15.01 -13.53 14.57
CA ARG A 163 14.88 -12.36 15.46
C ARG A 163 13.44 -11.88 15.58
N LEU A 164 12.64 -11.99 14.52
CA LEU A 164 11.20 -11.67 14.58
C LEU A 164 10.41 -12.70 15.37
N GLU A 165 10.68 -14.00 15.19
CA GLU A 165 10.05 -15.08 15.95
C GLU A 165 10.31 -14.92 17.46
N GLY A 166 11.43 -14.29 17.81
CA GLY A 166 11.82 -14.04 19.19
C GLY A 166 12.52 -15.23 19.83
N LYS A 167 13.21 -16.02 19.00
CA LYS A 167 14.22 -16.97 19.49
C LYS A 167 15.38 -16.15 20.01
N VAL A 168 15.34 -15.86 21.30
CA VAL A 168 16.41 -15.16 22.02
C VAL A 168 17.22 -16.24 22.70
N HIS A 169 18.51 -16.28 22.41
CA HIS A 169 19.45 -17.16 23.11
C HIS A 169 20.17 -16.34 24.19
N ASP A 170 20.47 -16.94 25.34
CA ASP A 170 21.37 -16.35 26.34
C ASP A 170 22.83 -16.37 25.85
N ALA A 171 23.76 -15.87 26.67
CA ALA A 171 25.18 -15.82 26.33
C ALA A 171 25.78 -17.24 26.16
N GLU A 172 25.15 -18.25 26.76
CA GLU A 172 25.51 -19.65 26.70
C GLU A 172 24.79 -20.42 25.58
N GLY A 173 23.96 -19.74 24.78
CA GLY A 173 23.25 -20.32 23.63
C GLY A 173 21.92 -21.02 23.96
N ARG A 174 21.41 -20.95 25.20
CA ARG A 174 20.12 -21.52 25.59
C ARG A 174 18.96 -20.61 25.20
N GLU A 175 17.89 -21.18 24.66
CA GLU A 175 16.69 -20.43 24.25
C GLU A 175 15.91 -19.92 25.47
N ILE A 176 15.72 -18.60 25.56
CA ILE A 176 14.91 -17.95 26.58
C ILE A 176 13.45 -17.93 26.12
N VAL A 177 12.61 -18.75 26.76
CA VAL A 177 11.17 -18.78 26.50
C VAL A 177 10.50 -17.56 27.13
N GLY A 178 10.28 -16.50 26.36
CA GLY A 178 9.44 -15.39 26.80
C GLY A 178 7.93 -15.64 26.56
N PRO A 179 7.05 -14.71 26.93
CA PRO A 179 5.60 -14.92 26.92
C PRO A 179 5.01 -15.34 25.57
N ARG A 180 4.10 -16.33 25.61
CA ARG A 180 3.43 -16.86 24.42
C ARG A 180 2.70 -15.74 23.66
N GLN A 181 2.99 -15.63 22.38
CA GLN A 181 2.35 -14.67 21.51
C GLN A 181 0.93 -15.14 21.14
N ALA A 182 -0.02 -14.21 21.11
CA ALA A 182 -1.37 -14.53 20.63
C ALA A 182 -1.33 -14.89 19.13
N PRO A 183 -2.09 -15.92 18.69
CA PRO A 183 -2.09 -16.36 17.30
C PRO A 183 -2.53 -15.24 16.37
N PHE A 184 -1.94 -15.19 15.18
CA PHE A 184 -2.33 -14.24 14.15
C PHE A 184 -3.70 -14.62 13.57
N LYS A 185 -4.73 -13.80 13.82
CA LYS A 185 -6.11 -14.03 13.34
C LYS A 185 -6.47 -13.24 12.07
N GLY A 186 -5.50 -12.55 11.44
CA GLY A 186 -5.73 -11.70 10.25
C GLY A 186 -6.56 -10.43 10.48
N ARG A 187 -7.26 -10.31 11.61
CA ARG A 187 -8.09 -9.16 11.97
C ARG A 187 -7.31 -8.14 12.77
N ASN A 188 -7.43 -6.86 12.39
CA ASN A 188 -6.94 -5.77 13.22
C ASN A 188 -7.81 -5.68 14.48
N LYS A 189 -7.21 -5.91 15.65
CA LYS A 189 -7.84 -5.52 16.92
C LYS A 189 -7.57 -4.03 17.17
N PRO A 190 -8.53 -3.29 17.76
CA PRO A 190 -8.27 -1.96 18.26
C PRO A 190 -7.05 -2.01 19.21
N ARG A 191 -6.09 -1.08 19.07
CA ARG A 191 -4.92 -1.03 19.98
C ARG A 191 -5.41 -0.81 21.42
N ARG A 192 -5.33 -1.83 22.27
CA ARG A 192 -5.69 -1.75 23.70
C ARG A 192 -4.50 -1.30 24.57
N GLY A 193 -3.28 -1.49 24.07
CA GLY A 193 -2.00 -1.10 24.67
C GLY A 193 -0.86 -1.74 23.88
N ASP A 194 0.39 -1.38 24.16
CA ASP A 194 1.54 -2.11 23.62
C ASP A 194 1.72 -3.42 24.40
N ARG A 195 2.13 -4.47 23.69
CA ARG A 195 2.52 -5.72 24.34
C ARG A 195 3.81 -5.44 25.12
N LYS A 196 3.69 -5.31 26.45
CA LYS A 196 4.80 -4.98 27.35
C LYS A 196 5.99 -5.96 27.23
N TRP A 197 5.74 -7.18 26.75
CA TRP A 197 6.73 -8.23 26.55
C TRP A 197 6.46 -8.94 25.23
N VAL A 198 7.36 -8.76 24.25
CA VAL A 198 7.42 -9.58 23.04
C VAL A 198 8.83 -10.13 22.94
N ASN A 199 8.94 -11.43 22.70
CA ASN A 199 10.24 -12.10 22.55
C ASN A 199 10.96 -11.62 21.29
N GLY A 200 10.16 -11.28 20.25
CA GLY A 200 10.64 -10.81 18.96
C GLY A 200 11.22 -9.40 19.01
N TRP A 201 12.29 -9.21 18.26
CA TRP A 201 12.90 -7.91 18.04
C TRP A 201 12.08 -7.08 17.05
N SER A 202 12.10 -5.76 17.20
CA SER A 202 11.49 -4.87 16.21
C SER A 202 12.33 -4.86 14.91
N PRO A 203 11.70 -4.60 13.75
CA PRO A 203 12.44 -4.41 12.50
C PRO A 203 13.57 -3.37 12.57
N GLU A 204 13.42 -2.35 13.41
CA GLU A 204 14.44 -1.34 13.67
C GLU A 204 15.62 -1.88 14.49
N GLN A 205 15.34 -2.66 15.54
CA GLN A 205 16.37 -3.34 16.32
C GLN A 205 17.17 -4.30 15.45
N ILE A 206 16.49 -5.08 14.60
CA ILE A 206 17.12 -6.03 13.66
C ILE A 206 18.04 -5.29 12.68
N ALA A 207 17.54 -4.23 12.02
CA ALA A 207 18.31 -3.46 11.05
C ALA A 207 19.57 -2.82 11.66
N ASN A 208 19.49 -2.35 12.91
CA ASN A 208 20.63 -1.77 13.61
C ASN A 208 21.62 -2.84 14.09
N ARG A 209 21.13 -3.98 14.59
CA ARG A 209 22.00 -5.07 15.06
C ARG A 209 22.79 -5.73 13.93
N LEU A 210 22.21 -5.86 12.74
CA LEU A 210 22.90 -6.44 11.58
C LEU A 210 24.24 -5.75 11.27
N LYS A 211 24.37 -4.46 11.58
CA LYS A 211 25.64 -3.72 11.43
C LYS A 211 26.70 -4.12 12.46
N VAL A 212 26.27 -4.55 13.64
CA VAL A 212 27.13 -4.96 14.76
C VAL A 212 27.52 -6.44 14.62
N ASP A 213 26.55 -7.31 14.33
CA ASP A 213 26.80 -8.75 14.22
C ASP A 213 27.57 -9.11 12.93
N PHE A 214 27.47 -8.27 11.90
CA PHE A 214 28.13 -8.48 10.60
C PHE A 214 28.80 -7.20 10.11
N PRO A 215 29.86 -6.69 10.77
CA PRO A 215 30.47 -5.40 10.43
C PRO A 215 31.00 -5.34 8.99
N ASP A 216 31.58 -6.43 8.50
CA ASP A 216 32.25 -6.47 7.19
C ASP A 216 31.38 -7.04 6.05
N ASP A 217 30.13 -7.43 6.31
CA ASP A 217 29.23 -8.04 5.32
C ASP A 217 28.08 -7.09 4.94
N ASP A 218 28.25 -6.39 3.82
CA ASP A 218 27.22 -5.50 3.25
C ASP A 218 25.99 -6.26 2.72
N SER A 219 26.14 -7.55 2.40
CA SER A 219 25.01 -8.38 1.99
C SER A 219 23.99 -8.53 3.13
N MET A 220 24.41 -8.36 4.38
CA MET A 220 23.57 -8.43 5.58
C MET A 220 22.86 -7.11 5.92
N ARG A 221 23.06 -6.03 5.13
CA ARG A 221 22.40 -4.74 5.38
C ARG A 221 20.96 -4.73 4.86
N ILE A 222 20.00 -4.33 5.69
CA ILE A 222 18.61 -4.10 5.26
C ILE A 222 17.99 -2.97 6.06
N SER A 223 17.14 -2.16 5.43
CA SER A 223 16.39 -1.14 6.16
C SER A 223 15.21 -1.76 6.89
N HIS A 224 14.87 -1.21 8.05
CA HIS A 224 13.69 -1.62 8.80
C HIS A 224 12.39 -1.47 7.99
N GLU A 225 12.33 -0.49 7.09
CA GLU A 225 11.18 -0.32 6.18
C GLU A 225 11.08 -1.46 5.16
N ALA A 226 12.21 -2.00 4.68
CA ALA A 226 12.18 -3.18 3.80
C ALA A 226 11.70 -4.43 4.53
N ILE A 227 12.07 -4.61 5.82
CA ILE A 227 11.52 -5.66 6.68
C ILE A 227 10.01 -5.47 6.86
N TYR A 228 9.54 -4.26 7.15
CA TYR A 228 8.11 -3.98 7.23
C TYR A 228 7.38 -4.27 5.92
N GLN A 229 7.96 -3.91 4.78
CA GLN A 229 7.39 -4.20 3.46
C GLN A 229 7.26 -5.69 3.21
N ALA A 230 8.23 -6.51 3.65
CA ALA A 230 8.15 -7.96 3.58
C ALA A 230 7.06 -8.54 4.49
N LEU A 231 6.80 -7.94 5.66
CA LEU A 231 5.77 -8.37 6.61
C LEU A 231 4.34 -8.02 6.18
N TYR A 232 4.13 -6.79 5.71
CA TYR A 232 2.77 -6.27 5.45
C TYR A 232 2.30 -6.45 4.01
N ILE A 233 3.19 -6.35 3.03
CA ILE A 233 2.79 -6.30 1.61
C ILE A 233 2.70 -7.72 1.06
N GLN A 234 1.48 -8.13 0.75
CA GLN A 234 1.22 -9.43 0.15
C GLN A 234 1.91 -9.54 -1.22
N GLY A 235 2.68 -10.61 -1.43
CA GLY A 235 3.41 -10.84 -2.69
C GLY A 235 4.83 -10.28 -2.78
N ARG A 236 5.33 -9.55 -1.75
CA ARG A 236 6.79 -9.27 -1.61
C ARG A 236 7.56 -10.54 -1.16
N GLY A 237 6.85 -11.54 -0.65
CA GLY A 237 7.22 -12.95 -0.75
C GLY A 237 8.44 -13.42 0.03
N ALA A 238 8.83 -12.75 1.11
CA ALA A 238 10.08 -13.07 1.79
C ALA A 238 9.98 -13.23 3.31
N LEU A 239 8.79 -13.14 3.91
CA LEU A 239 8.57 -13.42 5.33
C LEU A 239 7.15 -13.97 5.52
N LYS A 240 6.96 -14.83 6.52
CA LYS A 240 5.61 -15.32 6.88
C LYS A 240 4.78 -14.16 7.42
N ARG A 241 3.55 -14.00 6.92
CA ARG A 241 2.64 -12.90 7.34
C ARG A 241 2.31 -12.95 8.84
N GLU A 242 2.34 -14.14 9.43
CA GLU A 242 2.07 -14.37 10.85
C GLU A 242 3.09 -13.70 11.78
N LEU A 243 4.31 -13.42 11.30
CA LEU A 243 5.36 -12.74 12.07
C LEU A 243 4.98 -11.30 12.46
N VAL A 244 3.97 -10.73 11.81
CA VAL A 244 3.32 -9.49 12.25
C VAL A 244 2.76 -9.61 13.68
N GLY A 245 2.35 -10.82 14.06
CA GLY A 245 1.94 -11.16 15.42
C GLY A 245 3.07 -11.02 16.45
N CYS A 246 4.33 -11.09 16.04
CA CYS A 246 5.48 -10.93 16.93
C CYS A 246 5.81 -9.46 17.24
N LEU A 247 5.27 -8.52 16.45
CA LEU A 247 5.49 -7.09 16.67
C LEU A 247 4.75 -6.59 17.92
N ARG A 248 5.34 -5.64 18.65
CA ARG A 248 4.75 -5.01 19.87
C ARG A 248 3.31 -4.54 19.71
N THR A 249 2.98 -4.00 18.54
CA THR A 249 1.61 -3.50 18.27
C THR A 249 0.65 -4.59 17.79
N GLY A 250 1.17 -5.72 17.29
CA GLY A 250 0.39 -6.87 16.80
C GLY A 250 -0.64 -6.55 15.71
N ARG A 251 -0.47 -5.45 14.97
CA ARG A 251 -1.44 -4.97 13.97
C ARG A 251 -1.34 -5.80 12.70
N ALA A 252 -2.45 -6.34 12.20
CA ALA A 252 -2.50 -7.08 10.93
C ALA A 252 -2.23 -6.23 9.67
N LEU A 253 -2.42 -4.91 9.75
CA LEU A 253 -2.06 -3.95 8.70
C LEU A 253 -1.28 -2.78 9.32
N ARG A 254 -0.35 -2.20 8.55
CA ARG A 254 0.29 -0.94 8.92
C ARG A 254 -0.77 0.16 8.95
N VAL A 255 -0.61 1.09 9.88
CA VAL A 255 -1.49 2.25 10.02
C VAL A 255 -0.64 3.52 9.90
N PRO A 256 -1.08 4.52 9.13
CA PRO A 256 -0.40 5.81 9.02
C PRO A 256 -0.15 6.44 10.40
N ARG A 257 1.00 7.09 10.58
CA ARG A 257 1.36 7.76 11.84
C ARG A 257 0.32 8.82 12.23
N ALA A 258 -0.18 9.60 11.27
CA ALA A 258 -1.23 10.59 11.49
C ALA A 258 -2.50 9.95 12.05
N ARG A 259 -2.97 8.83 11.46
CA ARG A 259 -4.13 8.08 11.98
C ARG A 259 -3.88 7.52 13.38
N ALA A 260 -2.66 7.07 13.68
CA ALA A 260 -2.31 6.58 15.00
C ALA A 260 -2.25 7.69 16.07
N ARG A 261 -2.04 8.95 15.66
CA ARG A 261 -2.05 10.14 16.54
C ARG A 261 -3.43 10.78 16.66
N ALA A 262 -4.37 10.46 15.77
CA ALA A 262 -5.75 10.94 15.87
C ALA A 262 -6.35 10.49 17.21
N LYS A 263 -6.89 11.45 17.98
CA LYS A 263 -7.55 11.17 19.26
C LYS A 263 -8.73 10.23 19.00
N ALA A 264 -8.73 9.08 19.67
CA ALA A 264 -9.77 8.07 19.53
C ALA A 264 -11.14 8.50 20.12
N TRP A 265 -11.19 9.65 20.81
CA TRP A 265 -12.38 10.15 21.52
C TRP A 265 -13.38 10.88 20.63
N ALA A 266 -13.13 10.97 19.31
CA ALA A 266 -14.01 11.62 18.34
C ALA A 266 -15.38 10.91 18.11
N HIS A 267 -15.75 9.95 18.96
CA HIS A 267 -17.07 9.31 18.96
C HIS A 267 -18.06 10.00 19.91
N VAL A 268 -17.59 10.88 20.80
CA VAL A 268 -18.45 11.75 21.61
C VAL A 268 -18.48 13.10 20.90
N SER A 269 -19.57 13.39 20.17
CA SER A 269 -19.84 14.76 19.74
C SER A 269 -20.27 15.59 20.95
N GLU A 270 -20.18 16.92 20.87
CA GLU A 270 -20.70 17.80 21.93
C GLU A 270 -22.18 17.53 22.24
N ASP A 271 -22.94 17.08 21.23
CA ASP A 271 -24.36 16.73 21.35
C ASP A 271 -24.63 15.47 22.20
N VAL A 272 -23.61 14.65 22.47
CA VAL A 272 -23.74 13.35 23.19
C VAL A 272 -23.11 13.44 24.59
N MET A 273 -22.85 14.66 25.10
CA MET A 273 -22.37 14.81 26.46
C MET A 273 -23.49 14.52 27.48
N ILE A 274 -23.14 13.82 28.57
CA ILE A 274 -24.06 13.56 29.70
C ILE A 274 -24.63 14.88 30.26
N SER A 275 -23.87 15.98 30.19
CA SER A 275 -24.32 17.31 30.57
C SER A 275 -25.47 17.85 29.72
N SER A 276 -25.64 17.33 28.51
CA SER A 276 -26.66 17.76 27.54
C SER A 276 -27.93 16.90 27.58
N ARG A 277 -28.06 15.99 28.56
CA ARG A 277 -29.23 15.10 28.66
C ARG A 277 -30.50 15.86 29.09
N PRO A 278 -31.69 15.50 28.58
CA PRO A 278 -32.96 16.04 29.06
C PRO A 278 -33.17 15.74 30.55
N ALA A 279 -33.79 16.67 31.28
CA ALA A 279 -34.05 16.53 32.72
C ALA A 279 -34.96 15.33 33.04
N GLU A 280 -35.85 14.98 32.12
CA GLU A 280 -36.79 13.83 32.19
C GLU A 280 -36.09 12.46 32.31
N VAL A 281 -34.78 12.39 32.04
CA VAL A 281 -33.99 11.14 32.18
C VAL A 281 -33.56 10.90 33.64
N GLN A 282 -33.55 11.93 34.50
CA GLN A 282 -33.07 11.81 35.89
C GLN A 282 -33.99 11.01 36.79
N ASP A 283 -35.30 11.05 36.57
CA ASP A 283 -36.30 10.39 37.43
C ASP A 283 -36.43 8.89 37.15
N ARG A 284 -35.86 8.42 36.03
CA ARG A 284 -35.96 7.05 35.53
C ARG A 284 -37.39 6.52 35.47
N ALA A 285 -38.39 7.38 35.24
CA ALA A 285 -39.79 6.98 35.28
C ALA A 285 -40.23 6.15 34.05
N VAL A 286 -39.53 6.29 32.92
CA VAL A 286 -39.86 5.62 31.65
C VAL A 286 -38.95 4.41 31.40
N PRO A 287 -39.50 3.25 30.97
CA PRO A 287 -38.70 2.12 30.51
C PRO A 287 -37.74 2.55 29.39
N GLY A 288 -36.43 2.43 29.64
CA GLY A 288 -35.36 2.96 28.78
C GLY A 288 -34.42 3.92 29.53
N HIS A 289 -34.93 4.73 30.48
CA HIS A 289 -34.11 5.57 31.37
C HIS A 289 -33.36 4.76 32.46
N TRP A 290 -33.64 3.46 32.53
CA TRP A 290 -33.05 2.51 33.48
C TRP A 290 -31.73 1.94 32.96
N GLU A 291 -31.40 2.15 31.69
CA GLU A 291 -30.14 1.70 31.12
C GLU A 291 -28.97 2.43 31.78
N GLY A 292 -27.98 1.64 32.19
CA GLY A 292 -26.77 2.14 32.82
C GLY A 292 -25.84 2.82 31.82
N ASP A 293 -25.19 3.90 32.24
CA ASP A 293 -24.18 4.55 31.41
C ASP A 293 -22.93 3.68 31.29
N LEU A 294 -22.38 3.60 30.08
CA LEU A 294 -21.10 2.96 29.83
C LEU A 294 -19.98 3.97 30.02
N LEU A 295 -19.35 3.95 31.20
CA LEU A 295 -18.16 4.76 31.48
C LEU A 295 -16.93 4.11 30.85
N ILE A 296 -16.38 4.75 29.82
CA ILE A 296 -15.13 4.32 29.18
C ILE A 296 -13.96 5.06 29.82
N GLY A 297 -13.12 4.34 30.57
CA GLY A 297 -11.92 4.88 31.20
C GLY A 297 -10.70 4.91 30.26
N LEU A 298 -9.60 5.46 30.79
CA LEU A 298 -8.29 5.41 30.12
C LEU A 298 -7.92 3.95 29.77
N ASN A 299 -7.26 3.74 28.63
CA ASN A 299 -6.92 2.41 28.09
C ASN A 299 -8.11 1.53 27.66
N ARG A 300 -9.30 2.12 27.40
CA ARG A 300 -10.49 1.38 26.93
C ARG A 300 -10.96 0.32 27.94
N SER A 301 -10.80 0.60 29.24
CA SER A 301 -11.61 -0.03 30.28
C SER A 301 -13.05 0.47 30.16
N ALA A 302 -14.01 -0.37 30.48
CA ALA A 302 -15.41 -0.01 30.46
C ALA A 302 -16.09 -0.50 31.73
N ILE A 303 -16.86 0.37 32.37
CA ILE A 303 -17.68 0.07 33.54
C ILE A 303 -19.10 0.45 33.16
N GLY A 304 -20.06 -0.47 33.33
CA GLY A 304 -21.48 -0.13 33.30
C GLY A 304 -21.93 0.28 34.70
N THR A 305 -22.69 1.36 34.80
CA THR A 305 -23.22 1.89 36.08
C THR A 305 -24.69 1.59 36.29
#